data_AF-A0A7R9KTH1-F1
#
_entry.id   AF-A0A7R9KTH1-F1
#
_cell.length_a   1.000
_cell.length_b   1.000
_cell.length_c   1.000
_cell.angle_alpha   90.00
_cell.angle_beta   90.00
_cell.angle_gamma   90.00
#
_symmetry.space_group_name_H-M   'P 1'
#
loop_
_entity.id
_entity.type
_entity.pdbx_description
1 polymer ?
#
loop_
_entity_poly.entity_id
_entity_poly.type
_entity_poly.pdbx_seq_one_letter_code
_entity_poly.pdbx_strand_id
1 'polypeptide(L)'
;MLDSKIDTYRKMWSFMEKNPSVFVSEYSEGMKRVLEGDYAFLMESTMLDYMVQRDCNLTQIGGLLDNKGYGIATPMAAKMSSLCDSDVTENQFSLADSFWFTIVTLMKQGCDLNPRSISTRIIGAIWWFFTLILISSYTANLAAFLTVDRMITPIESVEDLASQTKISYGALEGGSTMTFFRISNSQTLK
;
A
#
# COMPACT_ATOMS: atom_id res chain seq x y z
N MET A 1 20.28 36.15 10.78
CA MET A 1 19.39 36.00 9.60
C MET A 1 17.93 36.33 9.92
N LEU A 2 17.42 36.08 11.13
CA LEU A 2 16.06 36.49 11.51
C LEU A 2 15.89 38.02 11.59
N ASP A 3 16.90 38.75 12.09
CA ASP A 3 16.83 40.21 12.17
C ASP A 3 16.72 40.88 10.80
N SER A 4 17.36 40.34 9.74
CA SER A 4 17.25 40.92 8.40
C SER A 4 15.84 40.81 7.80
N LYS A 5 15.01 39.86 8.25
CA LYS A 5 13.62 39.72 7.78
C LYS A 5 12.65 40.62 8.57
N ILE A 6 12.92 40.85 9.86
CA ILE A 6 12.05 41.66 10.74
C ILE A 6 11.93 43.11 10.25
N ASP A 7 13.02 43.69 9.74
CA ASP A 7 13.04 45.07 9.25
C ASP A 7 12.21 45.24 7.97
N THR A 8 12.20 44.23 7.10
CA THR A 8 11.38 44.21 5.87
C THR A 8 9.90 44.13 6.22
N TYR A 9 9.51 43.22 7.11
CA TYR A 9 8.12 43.08 7.54
C TYR A 9 7.61 44.32 8.28
N ARG A 10 8.47 44.99 9.07
CA ARG A 10 8.13 46.26 9.72
C ARG A 10 7.79 47.36 8.71
N LYS A 11 8.56 47.47 7.63
CA LYS A 11 8.30 48.43 6.55
C LYS A 11 6.99 48.12 5.81
N MET A 12 6.76 46.84 5.50
CA MET A 12 5.50 46.38 4.89
C MET A 12 4.29 46.69 5.77
N TRP A 13 4.39 46.41 7.08
CA TRP A 13 3.34 46.72 8.03
C TRP A 13 3.04 48.22 8.10
N SER A 14 4.06 49.07 8.18
CA SER A 14 3.88 50.52 8.21
C SER A 14 3.17 51.07 6.96
N PHE A 15 3.36 50.44 5.80
CA PHE A 15 2.63 50.79 4.58
C PHE A 15 1.15 50.36 4.64
N MET A 16 0.88 49.16 5.14
CA MET A 16 -0.49 48.65 5.29
C MET A 16 -1.30 49.42 6.35
N GLU A 17 -0.66 49.79 7.46
CA GLU A 17 -1.28 50.58 8.53
C GLU A 17 -1.70 51.99 8.07
N LYS A 18 -0.92 52.60 7.17
CA LYS A 18 -1.24 53.91 6.59
C LYS A 18 -2.38 53.85 5.56
N ASN A 19 -2.64 52.70 4.96
CA ASN A 19 -3.63 52.53 3.88
C ASN A 19 -4.64 51.43 4.24
N PRO A 20 -5.68 51.72 5.05
CA PRO A 20 -6.60 50.69 5.52
C PRO A 20 -7.43 50.01 4.41
N SER A 21 -7.52 50.62 3.22
CA SER A 21 -8.24 50.06 2.06
C SER A 21 -7.58 48.83 1.43
N VAL A 22 -6.32 48.53 1.78
CA VAL A 22 -5.59 47.36 1.26
C VAL A 22 -6.00 46.06 1.94
N PHE A 23 -6.64 46.13 3.12
CA PHE A 23 -7.17 44.97 3.82
C PHE A 23 -8.50 44.52 3.21
N VAL A 24 -8.67 43.21 3.07
CA VAL A 24 -9.90 42.57 2.61
C VAL A 24 -10.45 41.70 3.74
N SER A 25 -11.77 41.60 3.86
CA SER A 25 -12.42 40.76 4.87
C SER A 25 -12.61 39.32 4.44
N GLU A 26 -12.57 39.05 3.14
CA GLU A 26 -12.81 37.74 2.55
C GLU A 26 -11.76 37.38 1.50
N TYR A 27 -11.45 36.08 1.39
CA TYR A 27 -10.53 35.56 0.40
C TYR A 27 -11.01 35.81 -1.04
N SER A 28 -12.32 35.70 -1.30
CA SER A 28 -12.91 35.89 -2.63
C SER A 28 -12.68 37.31 -3.17
N GLU A 29 -12.83 38.33 -2.33
CA GLU A 29 -12.55 39.73 -2.66
C GLU A 29 -11.04 39.94 -2.92
N GLY A 30 -10.19 39.39 -2.06
CA GLY A 30 -8.73 39.42 -2.24
C GLY A 30 -8.31 38.84 -3.59
N MET A 31 -8.86 37.68 -3.96
CA MET A 31 -8.58 37.02 -5.24
C MET A 31 -9.03 37.84 -6.44
N LYS A 32 -10.22 38.45 -6.37
CA LYS A 32 -10.72 39.30 -7.45
C LYS A 32 -9.78 40.49 -7.69
N ARG A 33 -9.29 41.13 -6.62
CA ARG A 33 -8.35 42.25 -6.72
C ARG A 33 -7.00 41.84 -7.31
N VAL A 34 -6.50 40.64 -6.99
CA VAL A 34 -5.26 40.12 -7.61
C VAL A 34 -5.44 39.93 -9.12
N LEU A 35 -6.61 39.43 -9.56
CA LEU A 35 -6.92 39.24 -10.97
C LEU A 35 -7.15 40.54 -11.74
N GLU A 36 -7.67 41.58 -11.05
CA GLU A 36 -7.84 42.93 -11.61
C GLU A 36 -6.48 43.63 -11.86
N GLY A 37 -5.40 43.15 -11.27
CA GLY A 37 -4.03 43.66 -11.43
C GLY A 37 -3.58 44.57 -10.29
N ASP A 38 -2.26 44.84 -10.22
CA ASP A 38 -1.61 45.77 -9.29
C ASP A 38 -1.82 45.51 -7.78
N TYR A 39 -2.34 44.34 -7.40
CA TYR A 39 -2.54 43.94 -6.02
C TYR A 39 -1.88 42.59 -5.71
N ALA A 40 -1.07 42.54 -4.65
CA ALA A 40 -0.48 41.32 -4.14
C ALA A 40 -1.20 40.91 -2.85
N PHE A 41 -1.77 39.71 -2.84
CA PHE A 41 -2.50 39.17 -1.70
C PHE A 41 -1.68 38.12 -0.97
N LEU A 42 -1.56 38.28 0.36
CA LEU A 42 -0.84 37.36 1.22
C LEU A 42 -1.82 36.38 1.86
N MET A 43 -1.60 35.08 1.68
CA MET A 43 -2.44 34.02 2.25
C MET A 43 -1.60 32.86 2.78
N GLU A 44 -2.25 31.90 3.43
CA GLU A 44 -1.62 30.66 3.90
C GLU A 44 -1.12 29.81 2.72
N SER A 45 0.01 29.11 2.90
CA SER A 45 0.63 28.28 1.85
C SER A 45 -0.31 27.22 1.28
N THR A 46 -1.06 26.51 2.13
CA THR A 46 -2.00 25.46 1.69
C THR A 46 -3.12 26.02 0.81
N MET A 47 -3.65 27.19 1.17
CA MET A 47 -4.68 27.89 0.41
C MET A 47 -4.13 28.44 -0.90
N LEU A 48 -2.89 28.92 -0.88
CA LEU A 48 -2.20 29.45 -2.06
C LEU A 48 -1.98 28.35 -3.09
N ASP A 49 -1.42 27.21 -2.66
CA ASP A 49 -1.16 26.07 -3.54
C ASP A 49 -2.46 25.54 -4.16
N TYR A 50 -3.54 25.47 -3.38
CA TYR A 50 -4.85 25.06 -3.88
C TYR A 50 -5.43 26.03 -4.93
N MET A 51 -5.31 27.34 -4.72
CA MET A 51 -5.86 28.34 -5.65
C MET A 51 -5.05 28.43 -6.94
N VAL A 52 -3.71 28.41 -6.84
CA VAL A 52 -2.82 28.42 -8.02
C VAL A 52 -3.00 27.13 -8.86
N GLN A 53 -3.29 25.99 -8.23
CA GLN A 53 -3.60 24.75 -8.97
C GLN A 53 -4.92 24.81 -9.73
N ARG A 54 -5.89 25.63 -9.29
CA ARG A 54 -7.21 25.72 -9.92
C ARG A 54 -7.30 26.81 -10.97
N ASP A 55 -6.63 27.94 -10.74
CA ASP A 55 -6.64 29.09 -11.62
C ASP A 55 -5.24 29.39 -12.15
N CYS A 56 -5.00 29.02 -13.41
CA CYS A 56 -3.72 29.23 -14.11
C CYS A 56 -3.34 30.72 -14.30
N ASN A 57 -4.28 31.65 -14.06
CA ASN A 57 -4.02 33.09 -14.12
C ASN A 57 -3.32 33.61 -12.85
N LEU A 58 -3.23 32.77 -11.81
CA LEU A 58 -2.56 33.11 -10.57
C LEU A 58 -1.14 32.53 -10.57
N THR A 59 -0.20 33.30 -10.03
CA THR A 59 1.18 32.86 -9.91
C THR A 59 1.68 33.08 -8.48
N GLN A 60 2.36 32.07 -7.93
CA GLN A 60 3.07 32.21 -6.67
C GLN A 60 4.39 32.96 -6.94
N ILE A 61 4.62 34.04 -6.19
CA ILE A 61 5.88 34.79 -6.27
C ILE A 61 6.60 34.65 -4.93
N GLY A 62 7.79 34.04 -4.96
CA GLY A 62 8.63 33.85 -3.78
C GLY A 62 8.37 32.54 -3.03
N GLY A 63 8.98 32.41 -1.85
CA GLY A 63 8.83 31.25 -0.96
C GLY A 63 7.98 31.55 0.28
N LEU A 64 7.85 30.57 1.17
CA LEU A 64 7.10 30.74 2.42
C LEU A 64 7.74 31.83 3.29
N LEU A 65 6.91 32.79 3.72
CA LEU A 65 7.33 33.91 4.58
C LEU A 65 7.54 33.47 6.03
N ASP A 66 6.82 32.45 6.46
CA ASP A 66 6.81 31.87 7.80
C ASP A 66 6.36 30.40 7.71
N ASN A 67 6.71 29.60 8.72
CA ASN A 67 6.24 28.22 8.85
C ASN A 67 5.29 28.12 10.03
N LYS A 68 3.99 28.14 9.75
CA LYS A 68 2.93 28.02 10.77
C LYS A 68 2.34 26.61 10.74
N GLY A 69 2.33 25.94 11.89
CA GLY A 69 1.68 24.64 12.07
C GLY A 69 0.28 24.79 12.64
N TYR A 70 -0.72 24.19 12.00
CA TYR A 70 -2.09 24.12 12.52
C TYR A 70 -2.24 22.89 13.41
N GLY A 71 -2.65 23.11 14.65
CA GLY A 71 -2.93 22.05 15.62
C GLY A 71 -4.40 22.03 16.01
N ILE A 72 -4.94 20.85 16.27
CA ILE A 72 -6.28 20.71 16.85
C ILE A 72 -6.17 21.01 18.35
N ALA A 73 -6.69 22.15 18.78
CA ALA A 73 -6.77 22.51 20.20
C ALA A 73 -7.96 21.78 20.84
N THR A 74 -7.66 20.83 21.73
CA THR A 74 -8.65 20.21 22.60
C THR A 74 -8.59 20.87 23.98
N PRO A 75 -9.73 21.05 24.68
CA PRO A 75 -9.72 21.57 26.05
C PRO A 75 -8.84 20.68 26.93
N MET A 76 -7.96 21.33 27.70
CA MET A 76 -6.95 20.70 28.56
C MET A 76 -7.62 19.63 29.45
N ALA A 77 -7.20 18.37 29.27
CA ALA A 77 -7.47 17.21 30.13
C ALA A 77 -8.80 16.43 29.98
N ALA A 78 -9.15 16.00 28.77
CA ALA A 78 -9.88 14.74 28.61
C ALA A 78 -9.12 13.79 27.66
N LYS A 79 -8.02 13.21 28.19
CA LYS A 79 -7.45 11.94 27.71
C LYS A 79 -6.85 11.93 26.28
N MET A 80 -6.09 12.95 25.87
CA MET A 80 -5.33 12.91 24.60
C MET A 80 -3.81 13.13 24.79
N SER A 81 -3.34 13.64 25.94
CA SER A 81 -1.89 13.77 26.18
C SER A 81 -1.17 12.43 26.36
N SER A 82 -1.89 11.33 26.64
CA SER A 82 -1.31 9.99 26.78
C SER A 82 -1.15 9.23 25.45
N LEU A 83 -1.63 9.77 24.33
CA LEU A 83 -1.47 9.11 23.02
C LEU A 83 -0.16 9.51 22.32
N CYS A 84 0.46 10.63 22.71
CA CYS A 84 1.80 11.02 22.24
C CYS A 84 2.93 10.63 23.20
N ASP A 85 2.61 10.29 24.45
CA ASP A 85 3.55 9.73 25.44
C ASP A 85 3.31 8.22 25.60
N SER A 86 3.46 7.48 24.51
CA SER A 86 3.48 6.02 24.59
C SER A 86 4.85 5.54 25.08
N ASP A 87 5.25 5.95 26.29
CA ASP A 87 6.41 5.36 27.00
C ASP A 87 6.09 4.93 28.44
N VAL A 88 4.88 5.19 28.98
CA VAL A 88 4.53 4.72 30.33
C VAL A 88 3.06 4.27 30.44
N THR A 89 2.74 3.11 29.88
CA THR A 89 1.65 2.27 30.42
C THR A 89 2.11 0.82 30.41
N GLU A 90 2.20 0.26 31.62
CA GLU A 90 2.80 -1.03 31.95
C GLU A 90 2.29 -2.19 31.09
N ASN A 91 3.24 -2.94 30.51
CA ASN A 91 3.23 -4.39 30.32
C ASN A 91 1.89 -5.12 30.16
N GLN A 92 1.08 -4.74 29.17
CA GLN A 92 0.11 -5.64 28.53
C GLN A 92 0.06 -5.40 27.02
N PHE A 93 1.18 -5.65 26.34
CA PHE A 93 1.17 -5.79 24.88
C PHE A 93 0.78 -7.22 24.54
N SER A 94 -0.50 -7.46 24.24
CA SER A 94 -0.87 -8.69 23.55
C SER A 94 -0.26 -8.66 22.14
N LEU A 95 0.30 -9.77 21.67
CA LEU A 95 0.86 -9.88 20.31
C LEU A 95 -0.19 -9.54 19.25
N ALA A 96 -1.47 -9.80 19.54
CA ALA A 96 -2.60 -9.44 18.71
C ALA A 96 -2.79 -7.91 18.62
N ASP A 97 -2.53 -7.17 19.69
CA ASP A 97 -2.65 -5.71 19.72
C ASP A 97 -1.52 -5.05 18.92
N SER A 98 -0.30 -5.58 19.02
CA SER A 98 0.84 -5.13 18.19
C SER A 98 0.60 -5.42 16.70
N PHE A 99 0.00 -6.56 16.40
CA PHE A 99 -0.37 -6.96 15.05
C PHE A 99 -1.49 -6.07 14.48
N TRP A 100 -2.55 -5.85 15.26
CA TRP A 100 -3.64 -4.95 14.93
C TRP A 100 -3.16 -3.51 14.72
N PHE A 101 -2.27 -3.04 15.59
CA PHE A 101 -1.67 -1.70 15.50
C PHE A 101 -0.82 -1.51 14.24
N THR A 102 -0.08 -2.55 13.82
CA THR A 102 0.72 -2.53 12.57
C THR A 102 -0.19 -2.47 11.32
N ILE A 103 -1.35 -3.12 11.35
CA ILE A 103 -2.33 -3.06 10.26
C ILE A 103 -3.03 -1.70 10.21
N VAL A 104 -3.41 -1.14 11.36
CA VAL A 104 -4.11 0.14 11.47
C VAL A 104 -3.21 1.32 11.04
N THR A 105 -1.92 1.29 11.41
CA THR A 105 -0.93 2.31 10.98
C THR A 105 -0.63 2.26 9.48
N LEU A 106 -0.78 1.10 8.83
CA LEU A 106 -0.63 0.96 7.38
C LEU A 106 -1.83 1.55 6.61
N MET A 107 -3.03 1.51 7.19
CA MET A 107 -4.28 1.81 6.46
C MET A 107 -4.84 3.22 6.64
N LYS A 108 -4.38 4.05 7.60
CA LYS A 108 -4.75 5.47 7.63
C LYS A 108 -3.71 6.42 8.24
N GLN A 109 -3.28 7.32 7.36
CA GLN A 109 -2.94 8.73 7.59
C GLN A 109 -1.53 9.05 8.11
N GLY A 110 -0.84 9.89 7.32
CA GLY A 110 0.31 10.66 7.75
C GLY A 110 0.00 11.47 9.01
N CYS A 111 0.86 11.29 9.99
CA CYS A 111 1.31 12.34 10.89
C CYS A 111 2.83 12.33 10.73
N ASP A 112 3.47 13.50 10.57
CA ASP A 112 4.93 13.62 10.50
C ASP A 112 5.57 13.29 11.87
N LEU A 113 5.53 12.01 12.21
CA LEU A 113 6.34 11.36 13.22
C LEU A 113 6.97 10.18 12.51
N ASN A 114 8.15 10.42 11.93
CA ASN A 114 9.01 9.37 11.41
C ASN A 114 9.19 8.31 12.51
N PRO A 115 8.58 7.11 12.42
CA PRO A 115 8.76 6.11 13.46
C PRO A 115 10.24 5.75 13.48
N ARG A 116 10.92 6.11 14.58
CA ARG A 116 12.38 6.05 14.72
C ARG A 116 12.92 4.61 14.65
N SER A 117 12.06 3.59 14.69
CA SER A 117 12.48 2.19 14.77
C SER A 117 12.35 1.45 13.44
N ILE A 118 13.51 1.10 12.88
CA ILE A 118 13.65 0.21 11.72
C ILE A 118 13.13 -1.21 12.03
N SER A 119 13.09 -1.62 13.31
CA SER A 119 12.75 -2.99 13.70
C SER A 119 11.30 -3.37 13.39
N THR A 120 10.35 -2.45 13.51
CA THR A 120 8.92 -2.71 13.24
C THR A 120 8.66 -2.87 11.74
N ARG A 121 9.43 -2.19 10.89
CA ARG A 121 9.39 -2.34 9.43
C ARG A 121 9.91 -3.70 8.99
N ILE A 122 11.00 -4.17 9.62
CA ILE A 122 11.59 -5.49 9.34
C ILE A 122 10.64 -6.61 9.77
N ILE A 123 10.04 -6.53 10.96
CA ILE A 123 9.07 -7.52 11.43
C ILE A 123 7.84 -7.55 10.50
N GLY A 124 7.33 -6.37 10.10
CA GLY A 124 6.24 -6.28 9.13
C GLY A 124 6.58 -6.88 7.76
N ALA A 125 7.81 -6.67 7.27
CA ALA A 125 8.28 -7.25 6.01
C ALA A 125 8.44 -8.78 6.09
N ILE A 126 9.02 -9.30 7.17
CA ILE A 126 9.16 -10.74 7.41
C ILE A 126 7.79 -11.40 7.54
N TRP A 127 6.87 -10.75 8.26
CA TRP A 127 5.50 -11.24 8.39
C TRP A 127 4.75 -11.26 7.05
N TRP A 128 4.86 -10.19 6.25
CA TRP A 128 4.31 -10.14 4.90
C TRP A 128 4.86 -11.23 3.99
N PHE A 129 6.16 -11.54 4.13
CA PHE A 129 6.77 -12.61 3.36
C PHE A 129 6.29 -13.98 3.81
N PHE A 130 6.13 -14.18 5.13
CA PHE A 130 5.60 -15.41 5.70
C PHE A 130 4.14 -15.68 5.28
N THR A 131 3.27 -14.65 5.30
CA THR A 131 1.88 -14.79 4.85
C THR A 131 1.79 -15.09 3.36
N LEU A 132 2.63 -14.48 2.52
CA LEU A 132 2.71 -14.79 1.09
C LEU A 132 3.16 -16.24 0.82
N ILE A 133 4.13 -16.76 1.56
CA ILE A 133 4.57 -18.17 1.44
C ILE A 133 3.47 -19.14 1.87
N LEU A 134 2.76 -18.82 2.96
CA LEU A 134 1.64 -19.64 3.44
C LEU A 134 0.50 -19.67 2.41
N ILE A 135 0.11 -18.53 1.87
CA ILE A 135 -0.92 -18.44 0.83
C ILE A 135 -0.43 -19.14 -0.44
N SER A 136 0.82 -18.96 -0.85
CA SER A 136 1.39 -19.64 -2.03
C SER A 136 1.42 -21.16 -1.85
N SER A 137 1.79 -21.66 -0.67
CA SER A 137 1.83 -23.10 -0.39
C SER A 137 0.41 -23.68 -0.26
N TYR A 138 -0.51 -22.93 0.34
CA TYR A 138 -1.92 -23.33 0.45
C TYR A 138 -2.59 -23.36 -0.93
N THR A 139 -2.36 -22.33 -1.76
CA THR A 139 -2.86 -22.28 -3.14
C THR A 139 -2.20 -23.34 -4.02
N ALA A 140 -0.91 -23.64 -3.83
CA ALA A 140 -0.22 -24.72 -4.53
C ALA A 140 -0.73 -26.11 -4.12
N ASN A 141 -0.98 -26.37 -2.83
CA ASN A 141 -1.57 -27.63 -2.38
C ASN A 141 -3.02 -27.80 -2.83
N LEU A 142 -3.80 -26.72 -2.83
CA LEU A 142 -5.16 -26.72 -3.38
C LEU A 142 -5.16 -26.97 -4.89
N ALA A 143 -4.25 -26.33 -5.63
CA ALA A 143 -4.08 -26.54 -7.06
C ALA A 143 -3.58 -27.96 -7.35
N ALA A 144 -2.64 -28.49 -6.57
CA ALA A 144 -2.16 -29.86 -6.67
C ALA A 144 -3.33 -30.85 -6.54
N PHE A 145 -4.22 -30.65 -5.57
CA PHE A 145 -5.44 -31.45 -5.42
C PHE A 145 -6.39 -31.32 -6.63
N LEU A 146 -6.65 -30.09 -7.10
CA LEU A 146 -7.49 -29.83 -8.29
C LEU A 146 -6.89 -30.39 -9.59
N THR A 147 -5.58 -30.57 -9.66
CA THR A 147 -4.90 -31.21 -10.80
C THR A 147 -4.74 -32.73 -10.64
N VAL A 148 -4.75 -33.25 -9.41
CA VAL A 148 -4.71 -34.69 -9.11
C VAL A 148 -6.00 -35.38 -9.57
N ASP A 149 -7.17 -34.74 -9.39
CA ASP A 149 -8.44 -35.24 -9.95
C ASP A 149 -8.49 -35.20 -11.49
N ARG A 150 -7.55 -34.49 -12.15
CA ARG A 150 -7.42 -34.40 -13.60
C ARG A 150 -6.19 -35.09 -14.18
N MET A 151 -5.45 -35.86 -13.39
CA MET A 151 -4.50 -36.85 -13.90
C MET A 151 -5.03 -38.25 -13.68
N ILE A 152 -6.22 -38.52 -14.23
CA ILE A 152 -6.62 -39.87 -14.56
C ILE A 152 -5.72 -40.30 -15.73
N THR A 153 -4.54 -40.85 -15.44
CA THR A 153 -3.84 -41.67 -16.41
C THR A 153 -4.68 -42.94 -16.58
N PRO A 154 -5.24 -43.23 -17.76
CA PRO A 154 -6.26 -44.26 -17.92
C PRO A 154 -5.70 -45.70 -17.92
N ILE A 155 -4.48 -45.91 -17.41
CA ILE A 155 -3.78 -47.19 -17.52
C ILE A 155 -2.83 -47.37 -16.33
N GLU A 156 -3.28 -48.03 -15.26
CA GLU A 156 -2.39 -48.47 -14.18
C GLU A 156 -1.99 -49.96 -14.29
N SER A 157 -2.56 -50.75 -15.21
CA SER A 157 -2.12 -52.13 -15.43
C SER A 157 -2.35 -52.67 -16.85
N VAL A 158 -1.58 -53.70 -17.22
CA VAL A 158 -1.73 -54.49 -18.46
C VAL A 158 -3.09 -55.20 -18.53
N GLU A 159 -3.69 -55.52 -17.37
CA GLU A 159 -5.06 -56.03 -17.25
C GLU A 159 -6.13 -55.03 -17.72
N ASP A 160 -5.96 -53.73 -17.48
CA ASP A 160 -6.88 -52.68 -17.94
C ASP A 160 -6.75 -52.43 -19.45
N LEU A 161 -5.56 -52.68 -20.01
CA LEU A 161 -5.31 -52.61 -21.45
C LEU A 161 -5.93 -53.78 -22.22
N ALA A 162 -6.11 -54.93 -21.58
CA ALA A 162 -6.67 -56.14 -22.20
C ALA A 162 -8.22 -56.14 -22.23
N SER A 163 -8.87 -55.40 -21.32
CA SER A 163 -10.33 -55.30 -21.24
C SER A 163 -10.92 -54.20 -22.15
N GLN A 164 -10.13 -53.18 -22.49
CA GLN A 164 -10.58 -52.05 -23.30
C GLN A 164 -10.53 -52.37 -24.81
N THR A 165 -11.68 -52.39 -25.47
CA THR A 165 -11.81 -52.57 -26.93
C THR A 165 -11.51 -51.31 -27.75
N LYS A 166 -11.10 -50.21 -27.10
CA LYS A 166 -10.96 -48.87 -27.70
C LYS A 166 -9.55 -48.58 -28.23
N ILE A 167 -8.53 -49.33 -27.83
CA ILE A 167 -7.12 -49.09 -28.24
C ILE A 167 -6.55 -50.39 -28.83
N SER A 168 -6.14 -50.35 -30.09
CA SER A 168 -5.48 -51.47 -30.76
C SER A 168 -4.01 -51.56 -30.31
N TYR A 169 -3.56 -52.74 -29.86
CA TYR A 169 -2.17 -53.02 -29.51
C TYR A 169 -1.55 -54.04 -30.47
N GLY A 170 -0.22 -54.03 -30.59
CA GLY A 170 0.52 -54.93 -31.47
C GLY A 170 1.97 -55.09 -31.02
N ALA A 171 2.63 -56.12 -31.53
CA ALA A 171 4.06 -56.38 -31.35
C ALA A 171 4.75 -56.44 -32.71
N LEU A 172 6.07 -56.16 -32.73
CA LEU A 172 6.88 -56.27 -33.95
C LEU A 172 6.82 -57.70 -34.51
N GLU A 173 6.51 -57.83 -35.80
CA GLU A 173 6.44 -59.11 -36.50
C GLU A 173 7.81 -59.80 -36.48
N GLY A 174 7.88 -61.01 -35.90
CA GLY A 174 9.13 -61.75 -35.71
C GLY A 174 9.97 -61.36 -34.49
N GLY A 175 9.50 -60.42 -33.66
CA GLY A 175 10.20 -60.01 -32.45
C GLY A 175 10.14 -61.04 -31.30
N SER A 176 11.06 -60.89 -30.34
CA SER A 176 11.07 -61.70 -29.11
C SER A 176 9.76 -61.59 -28.33
N THR A 177 9.18 -60.38 -28.28
CA THR A 177 7.92 -60.11 -27.59
C THR A 177 6.72 -60.84 -28.22
N MET A 178 6.65 -60.91 -29.55
CA MET A 178 5.60 -61.68 -30.26
C MET A 178 5.72 -63.18 -29.96
N THR A 179 6.94 -63.70 -29.93
CA THR A 179 7.20 -65.12 -29.64
C THR A 179 6.85 -65.45 -28.19
N PHE A 180 7.13 -64.56 -27.24
CA PHE A 180 6.72 -64.69 -25.84
C PHE A 180 5.20 -64.80 -25.69
N PHE A 181 4.42 -63.91 -26.32
CA PHE A 181 2.94 -63.96 -26.30
C PHE A 181 2.36 -65.18 -27.04
N ARG A 182 3.05 -65.68 -28.07
CA ARG A 182 2.63 -66.89 -28.79
C ARG A 182 2.82 -68.16 -27.97
N ILE A 183 3.94 -68.26 -27.25
CA ILE A 183 4.26 -69.42 -26.41
C ILE A 183 3.39 -69.44 -25.16
N SER A 184 3.12 -68.28 -24.54
CA SER A 184 2.26 -68.21 -23.35
C SER A 184 0.85 -68.76 -23.60
N ASN A 185 0.23 -68.47 -24.75
CA ASN A 185 -1.07 -69.02 -25.13
C ASN A 185 -1.08 -70.56 -25.26
N SER A 186 0.06 -71.18 -25.58
CA SER A 186 0.16 -72.64 -25.75
C SER A 186 0.30 -73.41 -24.43
N GLN A 187 0.75 -72.76 -23.34
CA GLN A 187 0.91 -73.40 -22.03
C GLN A 187 -0.39 -73.40 -21.20
N THR A 188 -1.30 -72.46 -21.44
CA THR A 188 -2.59 -72.36 -20.73
C THR A 188 -3.63 -73.39 -21.22
N LEU A 189 -3.34 -74.13 -22.30
CA LEU A 189 -4.24 -75.10 -22.94
C LEU A 189 -3.78 -76.57 -22.79
N LYS A 190 -3.05 -76.90 -21.72
CA LYS A 190 -2.71 -78.28 -21.35
C LYS A 190 -3.21 -78.63 -19.96
#